data_AF-A0A7K1JW14-F1
#
_entry.id   AF-A0A7K1JW14-F1
#
_cell.length_a   1.000
_cell.length_b   1.000
_cell.length_c   1.000
_cell.angle_alpha   90.00
_cell.angle_beta   90.00
_cell.angle_gamma   90.00
#
_symmetry.space_group_name_H-M   'P 1'
#
loop_
_entity.id
_entity.type
_entity.pdbx_description
1 polymer ?
#
loop_
_entity_poly.entity_id
_entity_poly.type
_entity_poly.pdbx_seq_one_letter_code
_entity_poly.pdbx_strand_id
1 'polypeptide(L)'
;MVRMKLVAISSNKDSFKPVAFKSGLNLVLAERTDQSLSTDSRNGVGKTTLLQIIDYCLGGRVIEGDSLHKLIGKDWYFTLDIEIDGSRLSVSRNVDSSEVTIEGDGIYKLGLSEKAEEVGVVIGPVEWSNWLGAKRFDLADRVDRAPNSPTFRGILRHFLRFRSEAYNNPFKTFGSQPPVQTQAENAFLLGLNWKYALEWQRLKDREKRLKALSPSDVEELGEELAELQARRARESAQLNRLESDIAEFRVLPEYREVEARANTAAAKMREVSNQVLITSREIQLYEEQAVAEFTAEDQTRVEDLFNEVGVVFSEGLRRTLKQTRDFHASVTSNRKQYLESEIRRLRNVQDVRERNLQQLDNQRRGDLQMLQAHGALEDYAAMQKRLGILSASVTEIGTRIETIQEVRRGKAALKAEVLELSERVEQDLEERSPGYAPILNRFSEAFEALYGAEAYLLVDVGDAGYRFRVKVPREGSTGTGKVGIFAYDLAVAEAWATNHQGCGFLAHDSVLFDGVDERQTASAMALAADSASANGFQYLLTANSDDLPAEEFTRVGLDIDANVIIRLTDAEESGGLLGVRI
;
A
#
# COMPACT_ATOMS: atom_id res chain seq x y z
N MET A 1 12.02 -9.31 37.89
CA MET A 1 10.79 -8.52 38.15
C MET A 1 10.79 -7.35 37.19
N VAL A 2 9.74 -7.22 36.37
CA VAL A 2 9.75 -6.40 35.15
C VAL A 2 9.09 -5.05 35.44
N ARG A 3 9.86 -4.05 35.88
CA ARG A 3 9.34 -2.70 36.16
C ARG A 3 10.15 -1.66 35.39
N MET A 4 9.44 -0.74 34.75
CA MET A 4 10.02 0.50 34.23
C MET A 4 9.90 1.58 35.30
N LYS A 5 10.92 2.42 35.47
CA LYS A 5 10.91 3.53 36.41
C LYS A 5 11.62 4.74 35.80
N LEU A 6 11.03 5.93 35.94
CA LEU A 6 11.71 7.18 35.66
C LEU A 6 12.68 7.48 36.81
N VAL A 7 13.93 7.83 36.49
CA VAL A 7 14.98 8.10 37.48
C VAL A 7 15.31 9.57 37.52
N ALA A 8 15.68 10.18 36.39
CA ALA A 8 15.98 11.60 36.31
C ALA A 8 15.81 12.16 34.90
N ILE A 9 15.65 13.48 34.80
CA ILE A 9 15.78 14.23 33.55
C ILE A 9 16.87 15.27 33.71
N SER A 10 17.72 15.39 32.70
CA SER A 10 18.77 16.39 32.58
C SER A 10 18.84 16.96 31.16
N SER A 11 19.66 17.98 30.96
CA SER A 11 19.88 18.63 29.66
C SER A 11 21.35 19.02 29.49
N ASN A 12 21.78 19.24 28.24
CA ASN A 12 23.09 19.82 27.93
C ASN A 12 23.23 21.30 28.33
N LYS A 13 22.13 22.00 28.63
CA LYS A 13 22.16 23.41 29.04
C LYS A 13 22.19 23.52 30.56
N ASP A 14 23.17 24.25 31.11
CA ASP A 14 23.29 24.51 32.55
C ASP A 14 22.09 25.27 33.14
N SER A 15 21.34 25.99 32.32
CA SER A 15 20.12 26.69 32.74
C SER A 15 18.98 25.73 33.07
N PHE A 16 18.98 24.52 32.51
CA PHE A 16 17.94 23.54 32.77
C PHE A 16 17.98 23.08 34.22
N LYS A 17 16.82 23.01 34.88
CA LYS A 17 16.70 22.46 36.23
C LYS A 17 16.52 20.95 36.16
N PRO A 18 17.52 20.14 36.57
CA PRO A 18 17.40 18.69 36.55
C PRO A 18 16.29 18.22 37.49
N VAL A 19 15.59 17.16 37.11
CA VAL A 19 14.46 16.62 37.88
C VAL A 19 14.79 15.19 38.27
N ALA A 20 14.78 14.88 39.56
CA ALA A 20 14.96 13.53 40.08
C ALA A 20 13.61 12.96 40.52
N PHE A 21 13.27 11.78 40.02
CA PHE A 21 12.02 11.10 40.36
C PHE A 21 12.21 10.11 41.51
N LYS A 22 11.15 9.93 42.30
CA LYS A 22 11.08 8.96 43.39
C LYS A 22 9.94 7.97 43.18
N SER A 23 9.90 6.92 43.99
CA SER A 23 8.74 5.99 44.02
C SER A 23 7.49 6.70 44.55
N GLY A 24 6.29 6.25 44.14
CA GLY A 24 5.03 6.83 44.60
C GLY A 24 4.70 8.16 43.91
N LEU A 25 4.15 9.11 44.67
CA LEU A 25 3.75 10.42 44.17
C LEU A 25 4.97 11.34 43.90
N ASN A 26 4.95 11.98 42.75
CA ASN A 26 5.93 12.95 42.28
C ASN A 26 5.17 14.23 41.87
N LEU A 27 5.33 15.31 42.62
CA LEU A 27 4.63 16.57 42.38
C LEU A 27 5.56 17.63 41.78
N VAL A 28 5.13 18.21 40.65
CA VAL A 28 5.78 19.34 39.98
C VAL A 28 4.96 20.57 40.27
N LEU A 29 5.46 21.43 41.16
CA LEU A 29 4.69 22.55 41.68
C LEU A 29 5.10 23.85 41.00
N ALA A 30 4.12 24.57 40.44
CA ALA A 30 4.29 25.95 40.02
C ALA A 30 3.87 26.90 41.17
N GLU A 31 4.82 27.67 41.70
CA GLU A 31 4.59 28.63 42.77
C GLU A 31 4.09 29.97 42.24
N ARG A 32 3.21 30.60 43.01
CA ARG A 32 2.76 31.98 42.79
C ARG A 32 3.75 32.98 43.38
N THR A 33 3.96 34.09 42.68
CA THR A 33 4.54 35.31 43.27
C THR A 33 3.55 36.47 43.31
N ASP A 34 3.66 37.30 44.36
CA ASP A 34 2.77 38.46 44.59
C ASP A 34 2.90 39.58 43.55
N GLN A 35 3.91 39.52 42.67
CA GLN A 35 4.14 40.51 41.60
C GLN A 35 3.46 40.16 40.27
N SER A 36 2.82 38.99 40.16
CA SER A 36 2.16 38.56 38.92
C SER A 36 0.87 39.36 38.70
N LEU A 37 0.86 40.28 37.73
CA LEU A 37 -0.36 40.97 37.29
C LEU A 37 -1.37 39.96 36.74
N SER A 38 -2.68 40.24 36.83
CA SER A 38 -3.76 39.38 36.32
C SER A 38 -3.70 39.10 34.80
N THR A 39 -2.74 39.70 34.09
CA THR A 39 -2.50 39.58 32.64
C THR A 39 -1.29 38.69 32.29
N ASP A 40 -0.44 38.30 33.24
CA ASP A 40 0.68 37.39 32.97
C ASP A 40 0.17 35.94 32.95
N SER A 41 0.18 35.33 31.76
CA SER A 41 -0.27 33.95 31.61
C SER A 41 0.73 33.00 32.26
N ARG A 42 0.35 32.41 33.41
CA ARG A 42 1.07 31.38 34.21
C ARG A 42 1.38 30.06 33.46
N ASN A 43 1.13 30.04 32.16
CA ASN A 43 1.21 28.88 31.28
C ASN A 43 2.65 28.62 30.77
N GLY A 44 3.65 29.39 31.23
CA GLY A 44 5.01 29.37 30.69
C GLY A 44 6.12 28.79 31.57
N VAL A 45 5.86 28.45 32.84
CA VAL A 45 6.94 28.03 33.79
C VAL A 45 7.55 26.65 33.50
N GLY A 46 6.94 25.87 32.60
CA GLY A 46 7.50 24.60 32.12
C GLY A 46 6.87 23.32 32.68
N LYS A 47 5.71 23.39 33.36
CA LYS A 47 4.95 22.22 33.84
C LYS A 47 4.72 21.18 32.72
N THR A 48 3.99 21.59 31.68
CA THR A 48 3.69 20.74 30.52
C THR A 48 4.95 20.40 29.72
N THR A 49 5.94 21.30 29.70
CA THR A 49 7.24 21.07 29.04
C THR A 49 7.95 19.84 29.64
N LEU A 50 7.87 19.61 30.95
CA LEU A 50 8.45 18.40 31.55
C LEU A 50 7.82 17.12 30.99
N LEU A 51 6.49 17.09 30.91
CA LEU A 51 5.75 15.94 30.37
C LEU A 51 6.03 15.74 28.88
N GLN A 52 6.20 16.84 28.12
CA GLN A 52 6.65 16.81 26.73
C GLN A 52 8.06 16.23 26.58
N ILE A 53 9.00 16.54 27.49
CA ILE A 53 10.36 15.97 27.49
C ILE A 53 10.31 14.46 27.73
N ILE A 54 9.50 14.00 28.70
CA ILE A 54 9.29 12.56 28.94
C ILE A 54 8.73 11.90 27.68
N ASP A 55 7.64 12.46 27.12
CA ASP A 55 7.02 11.94 25.90
C ASP A 55 8.00 11.86 24.74
N TYR A 56 8.82 12.89 24.56
CA TYR A 56 9.82 13.00 23.52
C TYR A 56 10.93 11.95 23.71
N CYS A 57 11.51 11.81 24.89
CA CYS A 57 12.53 10.78 25.15
C CYS A 57 11.97 9.36 24.94
N LEU A 58 10.69 9.13 25.19
CA LEU A 58 10.00 7.86 24.93
C LEU A 58 9.51 7.70 23.48
N GLY A 59 10.19 8.33 22.51
CA GLY A 59 9.92 8.17 21.08
C GLY A 59 8.83 9.09 20.51
N GLY A 60 8.44 10.12 21.25
CA GLY A 60 7.54 11.18 20.78
C GLY A 60 8.15 12.05 19.68
N ARG A 61 7.33 12.93 19.11
CA ARG A 61 7.79 13.93 18.12
C ARG A 61 7.54 15.32 18.68
N VAL A 62 8.38 16.26 18.27
CA VAL A 62 8.11 17.67 18.49
C VAL A 62 6.94 18.07 17.58
N ILE A 63 5.89 18.64 18.16
CA ILE A 63 4.68 19.05 17.45
C ILE A 63 4.65 20.58 17.42
N GLU A 64 4.23 21.15 16.29
CA GLU A 64 3.98 22.59 16.18
C GLU A 64 3.03 23.07 17.29
N GLY A 65 3.38 24.15 17.97
CA GLY A 65 2.66 24.67 19.14
C GLY A 65 3.11 24.12 20.50
N ASP A 66 3.87 23.01 20.56
CA ASP A 66 4.46 22.51 21.81
C ASP A 66 5.65 23.40 22.25
N SER A 67 5.97 23.44 23.55
CA SER A 67 7.10 24.20 24.08
C SER A 67 8.43 23.74 23.47
N LEU A 68 8.57 22.44 23.20
CA LEU A 68 9.76 21.87 22.55
C LEU A 68 9.96 22.41 21.12
N HIS A 69 8.89 22.79 20.42
CA HIS A 69 9.01 23.34 19.06
C HIS A 69 9.74 24.68 19.06
N LYS A 70 9.57 25.49 20.11
CA LYS A 70 10.28 26.76 20.30
C LYS A 70 11.78 26.60 20.56
N LEU A 71 12.25 25.36 20.75
CA LEU A 71 13.66 25.04 21.02
C LEU A 71 14.41 24.59 19.77
N ILE A 72 13.73 24.41 18.64
CA ILE A 72 14.36 24.07 17.36
C ILE A 72 15.37 25.16 16.97
N GLY A 73 16.55 24.74 16.53
CA GLY A 73 17.67 25.59 16.16
C GLY A 73 18.46 26.17 17.33
N LYS A 74 18.16 25.75 18.57
CA LYS A 74 18.83 26.23 19.79
C LYS A 74 19.72 25.15 20.45
N ASP A 75 19.88 24.00 19.81
CA ASP A 75 20.73 22.89 20.26
C ASP A 75 20.40 22.42 21.69
N TRP A 76 19.11 22.14 21.91
CA TRP A 76 18.63 21.55 23.16
C TRP A 76 18.69 20.03 23.09
N TYR A 77 19.33 19.44 24.08
CA TYR A 77 19.52 18.00 24.20
C TYR A 77 19.04 17.54 25.56
N PHE A 78 18.02 16.69 25.60
CA PHE A 78 17.45 16.17 26.85
C PHE A 78 17.85 14.72 27.05
N THR A 79 18.14 14.34 28.30
CA THR A 79 18.41 12.97 28.71
C THR A 79 17.40 12.55 29.77
N LEU A 80 16.72 11.43 29.53
CA LEU A 80 15.84 10.77 30.47
C LEU A 80 16.51 9.48 30.95
N ASP A 81 16.89 9.43 32.21
CA ASP A 81 17.35 8.22 32.87
C ASP A 81 16.15 7.38 33.29
N ILE A 82 16.16 6.12 32.87
CA ILE A 82 15.14 5.13 33.20
C ILE A 82 15.78 3.84 33.72
N GLU A 83 15.03 3.10 34.52
CA GLU A 83 15.38 1.75 34.91
C GLU A 83 14.37 0.79 34.29
N ILE A 84 14.84 -0.24 33.57
CA ILE A 84 14.00 -1.31 33.01
C ILE A 84 14.60 -2.66 33.43
N ASP A 85 13.78 -3.47 34.10
CA ASP A 85 14.14 -4.82 34.57
C ASP A 85 15.44 -4.84 35.40
N GLY A 86 15.63 -3.79 36.22
CA GLY A 86 16.79 -3.58 37.07
C GLY A 86 18.06 -3.12 36.35
N SER A 87 17.97 -2.74 35.07
CA SER A 87 19.10 -2.22 34.28
C SER A 87 18.86 -0.74 33.98
N ARG A 88 19.89 0.10 34.09
CA ARG A 88 19.75 1.54 33.92
C ARG A 88 20.09 1.94 32.49
N LEU A 89 19.26 2.81 31.93
CA LEU A 89 19.43 3.37 30.60
C LEU A 89 19.30 4.89 30.66
N SER A 90 20.20 5.58 29.98
CA SER A 90 20.12 7.01 29.68
C SER A 90 19.63 7.17 28.25
N VAL A 91 18.41 7.71 28.09
CA VAL A 91 17.78 7.92 26.78
C VAL A 91 17.87 9.39 26.42
N SER A 92 18.63 9.70 25.40
CA SER A 92 19.03 11.06 25.08
C SER A 92 18.65 11.47 23.66
N ARG A 93 18.12 12.70 23.52
CA ARG A 93 17.60 13.21 22.24
C ARG A 93 17.87 14.70 22.04
N ASN A 94 18.37 15.05 20.86
CA ASN A 94 18.46 16.45 20.41
C ASN A 94 17.15 16.86 19.75
N VAL A 95 16.56 18.00 20.15
CA VAL A 95 15.34 18.56 19.54
C VAL A 95 15.48 18.74 18.01
N ASP A 96 16.70 18.99 17.53
CA ASP A 96 17.05 19.18 16.12
C ASP A 96 17.35 17.87 15.36
N SER A 97 17.34 16.72 16.05
CA SER A 97 17.57 15.40 15.46
C SER A 97 16.36 14.47 15.64
N SER A 98 16.26 13.48 14.76
CA SER A 98 15.29 12.40 14.92
C SER A 98 15.81 11.27 15.80
N GLU A 99 17.13 11.18 15.97
CA GLU A 99 17.82 10.07 16.63
C GLU A 99 17.45 9.93 18.11
N VAL A 100 17.58 8.70 18.60
CA VAL A 100 17.51 8.33 20.01
C VAL A 100 18.82 7.65 20.37
N THR A 101 19.62 8.32 21.19
CA THR A 101 20.84 7.73 21.77
C THR A 101 20.44 7.04 23.06
N ILE A 102 20.81 5.78 23.24
CA ILE A 102 20.52 5.01 24.45
C ILE A 102 21.83 4.43 24.95
N GLU A 103 22.20 4.75 26.18
CA GLU A 103 23.44 4.28 26.82
C GLU A 103 23.12 3.62 28.16
N GLY A 104 23.91 2.63 28.58
CA GLY A 104 23.76 2.01 29.89
C GLY A 104 24.28 0.58 29.99
N ASP A 105 24.36 0.08 31.22
CA ASP A 105 24.80 -1.29 31.53
C ASP A 105 23.80 -2.36 31.07
N GLY A 106 22.57 -1.94 30.78
CA GLY A 106 21.47 -2.80 30.36
C GLY A 106 21.39 -3.11 28.87
N ILE A 107 22.16 -2.45 28.00
CA ILE A 107 21.96 -2.49 26.54
C ILE A 107 21.94 -3.92 25.98
N TYR A 108 22.99 -4.70 26.26
CA TYR A 108 23.08 -6.09 25.81
C TYR A 108 22.02 -6.99 26.48
N LYS A 109 21.87 -6.88 27.81
CA LYS A 109 20.91 -7.69 28.59
C LYS A 109 19.46 -7.47 28.14
N LEU A 110 19.14 -6.26 27.70
CA LEU A 110 17.81 -5.86 27.23
C LEU A 110 17.60 -6.14 25.73
N GLY A 111 18.61 -6.66 25.03
CA GLY A 111 18.53 -6.98 23.60
C GLY A 111 18.48 -5.76 22.70
N LEU A 112 19.01 -4.61 23.16
CA LEU A 112 19.14 -3.39 22.35
C LEU A 112 20.38 -3.43 21.45
N SER A 113 21.39 -4.23 21.81
CA SER A 113 22.55 -4.56 20.97
C SER A 113 22.80 -6.07 20.97
N GLU A 114 23.31 -6.58 19.85
CA GLU A 114 23.78 -7.96 19.71
C GLU A 114 25.19 -8.19 20.31
N LYS A 115 25.93 -7.13 20.63
CA LYS A 115 27.30 -7.20 21.15
C LYS A 115 27.37 -6.84 22.62
N ALA A 116 28.05 -7.67 23.41
CA ALA A 116 28.15 -7.48 24.85
C ALA A 116 29.06 -6.31 25.25
N GLU A 117 29.98 -5.89 24.38
CA GLU A 117 30.90 -4.79 24.64
C GLU A 117 30.27 -3.41 24.37
N GLU A 118 29.13 -3.35 23.66
CA GLU A 118 28.46 -2.09 23.35
C GLU A 118 27.67 -1.58 24.56
N VAL A 119 28.07 -0.40 25.04
CA VAL A 119 27.42 0.31 26.16
C VAL A 119 26.41 1.35 25.69
N GLY A 120 26.18 1.46 24.38
CA GLY A 120 25.20 2.37 23.81
C GLY A 120 24.84 2.06 22.36
N VAL A 121 23.67 2.53 21.95
CA VAL A 121 23.13 2.40 20.58
C VAL A 121 22.48 3.72 20.15
N VAL A 122 22.47 3.96 18.85
CA VAL A 122 21.71 5.07 18.24
C VAL A 122 20.67 4.47 17.31
N ILE A 123 19.40 4.69 17.63
CA ILE A 123 18.27 4.12 16.88
C ILE A 123 17.23 5.18 16.54
N GLY A 124 16.32 4.85 15.63
CA GLY A 124 15.21 5.73 15.28
C GLY A 124 14.11 5.75 16.36
N PRO A 125 13.30 6.82 16.45
CA PRO A 125 12.26 6.95 17.46
C PRO A 125 11.14 5.92 17.27
N VAL A 126 10.93 5.47 16.03
CA VAL A 126 9.97 4.40 15.71
C VAL A 126 10.46 3.05 16.22
N GLU A 127 11.75 2.74 16.03
CA GLU A 127 12.37 1.50 16.50
C GLU A 127 12.36 1.46 18.03
N TRP A 128 12.77 2.55 18.68
CA TRP A 128 12.71 2.70 20.13
C TRP A 128 11.29 2.50 20.67
N SER A 129 10.30 3.16 20.07
CA SER A 129 8.90 3.01 20.47
C SER A 129 8.39 1.58 20.29
N ASN A 130 8.83 0.87 19.24
CA ASN A 130 8.42 -0.52 19.02
C ASN A 130 9.05 -1.45 20.04
N TRP A 131 10.34 -1.26 20.34
CA TRP A 131 11.03 -2.02 21.39
C TRP A 131 10.34 -1.83 22.75
N LEU A 132 10.02 -0.58 23.13
CA LEU A 132 9.26 -0.29 24.35
C LEU A 132 7.87 -0.96 24.33
N GLY A 133 7.19 -0.94 23.19
CA GLY A 133 5.88 -1.58 23.02
C GLY A 133 5.91 -3.09 23.20
N ALA A 134 6.85 -3.77 22.54
CA ALA A 134 7.04 -5.21 22.68
C ALA A 134 7.43 -5.56 24.13
N LYS A 135 8.38 -4.81 24.70
CA LYS A 135 8.93 -5.09 26.02
C LYS A 135 7.95 -4.82 27.17
N ARG A 136 7.13 -3.77 27.08
CA ARG A 136 6.25 -3.32 28.18
C ARG A 136 4.79 -3.72 28.02
N PHE A 137 4.34 -3.94 26.79
CA PHE A 137 2.94 -4.20 26.48
C PHE A 137 2.74 -5.47 25.66
N ASP A 138 3.80 -6.23 25.32
CA ASP A 138 3.69 -7.41 24.45
C ASP A 138 3.04 -7.09 23.08
N LEU A 139 3.32 -5.88 22.57
CA LEU A 139 2.83 -5.47 21.26
C LEU A 139 3.65 -6.13 20.15
N ALA A 140 2.95 -6.73 19.17
CA ALA A 140 3.56 -7.35 18.00
C ALA A 140 4.55 -6.41 17.28
N ASP A 141 5.55 -6.98 16.61
CA ASP A 141 6.56 -6.21 15.88
C ASP A 141 5.97 -5.41 14.72
N ARG A 142 6.67 -4.33 14.34
CA ARG A 142 6.20 -3.37 13.34
C ARG A 142 5.82 -4.03 12.00
N VAL A 143 6.59 -5.04 11.58
CA VAL A 143 6.41 -5.71 10.28
C VAL A 143 5.05 -6.41 10.20
N ASP A 144 4.49 -6.81 11.34
CA ASP A 144 3.24 -7.56 11.43
C ASP A 144 2.00 -6.69 11.74
N ARG A 145 2.18 -5.36 11.89
CA ARG A 145 1.07 -4.46 12.30
C ARG A 145 0.23 -4.00 11.12
N ALA A 146 -1.07 -4.30 11.21
CA ALA A 146 -2.07 -3.68 10.34
C ALA A 146 -2.27 -2.19 10.67
N PRO A 147 -2.76 -1.36 9.73
CA PRO A 147 -3.14 0.02 10.02
C PRO A 147 -4.13 0.13 11.20
N ASN A 148 -3.95 1.14 12.05
CA ASN A 148 -4.71 1.37 13.29
C ASN A 148 -4.57 0.29 14.38
N SER A 149 -3.63 -0.65 14.25
CA SER A 149 -3.28 -1.56 15.36
C SER A 149 -2.76 -0.75 16.55
N PRO A 150 -2.97 -1.22 17.79
CA PRO A 150 -2.35 -0.63 18.98
C PRO A 150 -0.84 -0.47 18.80
N THR A 151 -0.32 0.68 19.21
CA THR A 151 1.12 0.99 19.20
C THR A 151 1.52 1.52 20.56
N PHE A 152 2.80 1.38 20.93
CA PHE A 152 3.31 1.95 22.19
C PHE A 152 2.93 3.42 22.34
N ARG A 153 3.07 4.20 21.27
CA ARG A 153 2.77 5.63 21.26
C ARG A 153 1.28 5.94 21.42
N GLY A 154 0.39 5.07 20.98
CA GLY A 154 -1.05 5.20 21.21
C GLY A 154 -1.40 4.88 22.66
N ILE A 155 -0.92 3.72 23.13
CA ILE A 155 -1.16 3.23 24.49
C ILE A 155 -0.55 4.15 25.57
N LEU A 156 0.69 4.62 25.39
CA LEU A 156 1.39 5.53 26.31
C LEU A 156 0.59 6.79 26.64
N ARG A 157 -0.24 7.29 25.71
CA ARG A 157 -1.02 8.52 25.92
C ARG A 157 -2.12 8.38 26.98
N HIS A 158 -2.51 7.14 27.32
CA HIS A 158 -3.38 6.87 28.48
C HIS A 158 -2.61 6.89 29.81
N PHE A 159 -1.28 6.74 29.77
CA PHE A 159 -0.39 6.81 30.94
C PHE A 159 0.32 8.17 31.07
N LEU A 160 0.28 9.01 30.03
CA LEU A 160 0.94 10.31 29.97
C LEU A 160 0.03 11.31 29.25
N ARG A 161 -0.88 11.94 30.01
CA ARG A 161 -1.74 13.00 29.48
C ARG A 161 -1.16 14.36 29.83
N PHE A 162 -0.98 15.18 28.81
CA PHE A 162 -0.52 16.57 28.97
C PHE A 162 -1.10 17.53 27.94
N ARG A 163 -1.91 17.03 27.01
CA ARG A 163 -2.58 17.84 25.98
C ARG A 163 -3.99 18.15 26.46
N SER A 164 -4.45 19.38 26.26
CA SER A 164 -5.80 19.81 26.66
C SER A 164 -6.90 18.89 26.10
N GLU A 165 -6.78 18.50 24.83
CA GLU A 165 -7.74 17.60 24.16
C GLU A 165 -7.80 16.19 24.77
N ALA A 166 -6.74 15.75 25.46
CA ALA A 166 -6.71 14.47 26.15
C ALA A 166 -7.63 14.45 27.38
N TYR A 167 -8.13 15.61 27.83
CA TYR A 167 -9.01 15.73 28.99
C TYR A 167 -10.50 15.88 28.61
N ASN A 168 -10.86 15.57 27.36
CA ASN A 168 -12.24 15.64 26.89
C ASN A 168 -13.01 14.33 27.08
N ASN A 169 -12.34 13.18 27.00
CA ASN A 169 -12.97 11.87 27.04
C ASN A 169 -11.99 10.81 27.59
N PRO A 170 -12.41 9.90 28.48
CA PRO A 170 -11.51 8.88 29.04
C PRO A 170 -10.85 7.99 27.98
N PHE A 171 -11.57 7.69 26.91
CA PHE A 171 -11.15 6.75 25.88
C PHE A 171 -10.34 7.40 24.76
N LYS A 172 -10.36 8.73 24.63
CA LYS A 172 -9.60 9.46 23.60
C LYS A 172 -8.44 10.22 24.23
N THR A 173 -7.33 10.29 23.51
CA THR A 173 -6.12 10.99 23.98
C THR A 173 -5.76 12.22 23.14
N PHE A 174 -6.49 12.47 22.05
CA PHE A 174 -6.39 13.67 21.22
C PHE A 174 -7.71 13.90 20.44
N GLY A 175 -7.95 15.14 19.99
CA GLY A 175 -9.25 15.59 19.50
C GLY A 175 -9.74 14.84 18.25
N SER A 176 -8.86 14.68 17.26
CA SER A 176 -9.18 14.03 15.98
C SER A 176 -8.86 12.53 15.95
N GLN A 177 -8.91 11.85 17.09
CA GLN A 177 -8.61 10.42 17.17
C GLN A 177 -9.66 9.59 16.40
N PRO A 178 -9.25 8.77 15.41
CA PRO A 178 -10.17 7.91 14.67
C PRO A 178 -10.92 6.93 15.59
N PRO A 179 -12.22 6.65 15.33
CA PRO A 179 -12.99 5.69 16.12
C PRO A 179 -12.36 4.29 16.16
N VAL A 180 -11.86 3.79 15.03
CA VAL A 180 -11.17 2.48 14.96
C VAL A 180 -9.94 2.43 15.87
N GLN A 181 -9.16 3.52 15.92
CA GLN A 181 -7.99 3.61 16.78
C GLN A 181 -8.40 3.67 18.26
N THR A 182 -9.42 4.47 18.58
CA THR A 182 -10.00 4.53 19.93
C THR A 182 -10.45 3.15 20.39
N GLN A 183 -11.17 2.42 19.55
CA GLN A 183 -11.68 1.09 19.87
C GLN A 183 -10.55 0.08 20.04
N ALA A 184 -9.58 0.06 19.13
CA ALA A 184 -8.46 -0.88 19.18
C ALA A 184 -7.57 -0.65 20.42
N GLU A 185 -7.25 0.60 20.74
CA GLU A 185 -6.41 0.94 21.91
C GLU A 185 -7.11 0.60 23.23
N ASN A 186 -8.38 0.96 23.41
CA ASN A 186 -9.11 0.67 24.65
C ASN A 186 -9.46 -0.82 24.78
N ALA A 187 -9.78 -1.50 23.67
CA ALA A 187 -9.92 -2.95 23.67
C ALA A 187 -8.62 -3.62 24.14
N PHE A 188 -7.47 -3.17 23.62
CA PHE A 188 -6.17 -3.68 24.04
C PHE A 188 -5.88 -3.41 25.53
N LEU A 189 -6.14 -2.20 26.03
CA LEU A 189 -5.93 -1.83 27.44
C LEU A 189 -6.76 -2.66 28.41
N LEU A 190 -7.97 -3.03 28.00
CA LEU A 190 -8.90 -3.88 28.76
C LEU A 190 -8.68 -5.37 28.50
N GLY A 191 -7.67 -5.76 27.72
CA GLY A 191 -7.38 -7.15 27.41
C GLY A 191 -8.39 -7.83 26.48
N LEU A 192 -9.23 -7.07 25.77
CA LEU A 192 -10.16 -7.53 24.73
C LEU A 192 -9.45 -7.76 23.39
N ASN A 193 -10.09 -8.46 22.46
CA ASN A 193 -9.53 -8.67 21.13
C ASN A 193 -9.66 -7.43 20.23
N TRP A 194 -8.68 -6.54 20.31
CA TRP A 194 -8.59 -5.32 19.51
C TRP A 194 -8.65 -5.54 17.99
N LYS A 195 -8.34 -6.74 17.48
CA LYS A 195 -8.40 -7.02 16.03
C LYS A 195 -9.83 -6.91 15.48
N TYR A 196 -10.84 -7.15 16.31
CA TYR A 196 -12.23 -6.98 15.89
C TYR A 196 -12.58 -5.52 15.57
N ALA A 197 -11.93 -4.53 16.20
CA ALA A 197 -12.09 -3.13 15.80
C ALA A 197 -11.60 -2.90 14.36
N LEU A 198 -10.51 -3.57 13.96
CA LEU A 198 -9.99 -3.47 12.59
C LEU A 198 -10.85 -4.21 11.57
N GLU A 199 -11.33 -5.40 11.91
CA GLU A 199 -12.29 -6.14 11.09
C GLU A 199 -13.56 -5.32 10.88
N TRP A 200 -14.07 -4.67 11.94
CA TRP A 200 -15.23 -3.80 11.82
C TRP A 200 -14.99 -2.62 10.89
N GLN A 201 -13.84 -1.96 11.01
CA GLN A 201 -13.50 -0.86 10.11
C GLN A 201 -13.47 -1.32 8.64
N ARG A 202 -12.96 -2.52 8.35
CA ARG A 202 -12.97 -3.09 6.99
C ARG A 202 -14.38 -3.31 6.47
N LEU A 203 -15.28 -3.87 7.29
CA LEU A 203 -16.69 -4.06 6.91
C LEU A 203 -17.40 -2.72 6.71
N LYS A 204 -17.12 -1.71 7.55
CA LYS A 204 -17.68 -0.35 7.41
C LYS A 204 -17.19 0.34 6.14
N ASP A 205 -15.91 0.20 5.79
CA ASP A 205 -15.38 0.74 4.55
C ASP A 205 -15.99 0.04 3.33
N ARG A 206 -16.23 -1.28 3.41
CA ARG A 206 -16.97 -2.04 2.40
C ARG A 206 -18.43 -1.59 2.31
N GLU A 207 -19.09 -1.36 3.44
CA GLU A 207 -20.45 -0.84 3.51
C GLU A 207 -20.53 0.53 2.85
N LYS A 208 -19.59 1.44 3.16
CA LYS A 208 -19.53 2.78 2.56
C LYS A 208 -19.39 2.71 1.04
N ARG A 209 -18.55 1.81 0.51
CA ARG A 209 -18.43 1.56 -0.93
C ARG A 209 -19.74 1.05 -1.54
N LEU A 210 -20.46 0.16 -0.86
CA LEU A 210 -21.74 -0.38 -1.33
C LEU A 210 -22.92 0.59 -1.15
N LYS A 211 -22.87 1.51 -0.17
CA LYS A 211 -23.86 2.57 0.06
C LYS A 211 -23.71 3.74 -0.91
N ALA A 212 -22.53 3.91 -1.50
CA ALA A 212 -22.34 4.87 -2.60
C ALA A 212 -23.20 4.52 -3.83
N LEU A 213 -23.71 3.28 -3.91
CA LEU A 213 -24.76 2.89 -4.85
C LEU A 213 -26.13 3.30 -4.28
N SER A 214 -26.83 4.19 -4.98
CA SER A 214 -28.15 4.69 -4.61
C SER A 214 -29.23 3.59 -4.64
N PRO A 215 -30.37 3.75 -3.95
CA PRO A 215 -31.51 2.84 -4.11
C PRO A 215 -31.99 2.75 -5.56
N SER A 216 -31.98 3.87 -6.30
CA SER A 216 -32.24 3.92 -7.75
C SER A 216 -31.23 3.05 -8.49
N ASP A 217 -29.94 3.16 -8.18
CA ASP A 217 -28.89 2.38 -8.86
C ASP A 217 -29.10 0.87 -8.62
N VAL A 218 -29.58 0.48 -7.43
CA VAL A 218 -29.84 -0.93 -7.11
C VAL A 218 -31.10 -1.45 -7.79
N GLU A 219 -32.12 -0.61 -7.90
CA GLU A 219 -33.38 -0.91 -8.60
C GLU A 219 -33.14 -0.98 -10.12
N GLU A 220 -32.42 0.00 -10.69
CA GLU A 220 -31.93 0.02 -12.07
C GLU A 220 -31.07 -1.20 -12.38
N LEU A 221 -30.13 -1.59 -11.51
CA LEU A 221 -29.37 -2.84 -11.66
C LEU A 221 -30.28 -4.08 -11.58
N GLY A 222 -31.39 -4.00 -10.85
CA GLY A 222 -32.40 -5.06 -10.78
C GLY A 222 -33.20 -5.20 -12.08
N GLU A 223 -33.62 -4.07 -12.66
CA GLU A 223 -34.29 -3.98 -13.96
C GLU A 223 -33.34 -4.40 -15.08
N GLU A 224 -32.11 -3.86 -15.11
CA GLU A 224 -31.05 -4.23 -16.04
C GLU A 224 -30.78 -5.74 -15.99
N LEU A 225 -30.70 -6.33 -14.79
CA LEU A 225 -30.52 -7.78 -14.63
C LEU A 225 -31.67 -8.57 -15.27
N ALA A 226 -32.92 -8.14 -15.06
CA ALA A 226 -34.09 -8.81 -15.63
C ALA A 226 -34.11 -8.70 -17.16
N GLU A 227 -33.80 -7.52 -17.71
CA GLU A 227 -33.69 -7.28 -19.15
C GLU A 227 -32.58 -8.12 -19.78
N LEU A 228 -31.38 -8.11 -19.19
CA LEU A 228 -30.25 -8.90 -19.68
C LEU A 228 -30.54 -10.39 -19.61
N GLN A 229 -31.23 -10.89 -18.59
CA GLN A 229 -31.64 -12.29 -18.51
C GLN A 229 -32.61 -12.66 -19.64
N ALA A 230 -33.63 -11.83 -19.89
CA ALA A 230 -34.57 -12.02 -21.00
C ALA A 230 -33.85 -11.99 -22.36
N ARG A 231 -32.94 -11.03 -22.54
CA ARG A 231 -32.14 -10.89 -23.75
C ARG A 231 -31.21 -12.08 -23.97
N ARG A 232 -30.50 -12.54 -22.93
CA ARG A 232 -29.65 -13.73 -22.98
C ARG A 232 -30.44 -14.97 -23.39
N ALA A 233 -31.63 -15.18 -22.81
CA ALA A 233 -32.48 -16.30 -23.17
C ALA A 233 -32.88 -16.29 -24.65
N ARG A 234 -33.26 -15.11 -25.17
CA ARG A 234 -33.59 -14.92 -26.58
C ARG A 234 -32.39 -15.17 -27.51
N GLU A 235 -31.25 -14.54 -27.22
CA GLU A 235 -30.05 -14.67 -28.06
C GLU A 235 -29.47 -16.08 -28.01
N SER A 236 -29.48 -16.74 -26.85
CA SER A 236 -29.07 -18.15 -26.72
C SER A 236 -29.97 -19.08 -27.53
N ALA A 237 -31.28 -18.83 -27.54
CA ALA A 237 -32.20 -19.61 -28.38
C ALA A 237 -31.96 -19.40 -29.88
N GLN A 238 -31.58 -18.19 -30.30
CA GLN A 238 -31.17 -17.91 -31.67
C GLN A 238 -29.82 -18.55 -32.02
N LEU A 239 -28.88 -18.56 -31.08
CA LEU A 239 -27.57 -19.17 -31.22
C LEU A 239 -27.72 -20.66 -31.47
N ASN A 240 -28.47 -21.36 -30.61
CA ASN A 240 -28.71 -22.79 -30.74
C ASN A 240 -29.40 -23.15 -32.07
N ARG A 241 -30.33 -22.31 -32.56
CA ARG A 241 -30.95 -22.52 -33.89
C ARG A 241 -29.92 -22.37 -35.01
N LEU A 242 -29.13 -21.30 -34.99
CA LEU A 242 -28.13 -21.05 -36.02
C LEU A 242 -27.01 -22.09 -36.01
N GLU A 243 -26.63 -22.61 -34.84
CA GLU A 243 -25.73 -23.76 -34.72
C GLU A 243 -26.31 -25.01 -35.38
N SER A 244 -27.61 -25.29 -35.16
CA SER A 244 -28.32 -26.39 -35.82
C SER A 244 -28.37 -26.20 -37.34
N ASP A 245 -28.74 -25.00 -37.79
CA ASP A 245 -28.82 -24.66 -39.22
C ASP A 245 -27.45 -24.84 -39.92
N ILE A 246 -26.36 -24.44 -39.25
CA ILE A 246 -24.99 -24.63 -39.74
C ILE A 246 -24.59 -26.10 -39.75
N ALA A 247 -24.96 -26.87 -38.72
CA ALA A 247 -24.64 -28.30 -38.63
C ALA A 247 -25.37 -29.12 -39.70
N GLU A 248 -26.59 -28.72 -40.07
CA GLU A 248 -27.38 -29.34 -41.13
C GLU A 248 -26.98 -28.86 -42.54
N PHE A 249 -26.14 -27.82 -42.65
CA PHE A 249 -25.72 -27.24 -43.92
C PHE A 249 -24.85 -28.21 -44.74
N ARG A 250 -25.46 -28.88 -45.73
CA ARG A 250 -24.77 -29.83 -46.63
C ARG A 250 -24.08 -29.12 -47.79
N VAL A 251 -22.77 -28.90 -47.70
CA VAL A 251 -21.93 -28.60 -48.87
C VAL A 251 -21.59 -29.93 -49.56
N LEU A 252 -22.06 -30.13 -50.79
CA LEU A 252 -21.80 -31.32 -51.61
C LEU A 252 -20.26 -31.55 -51.78
N PRO A 253 -19.73 -32.76 -51.50
CA PRO A 253 -18.30 -33.09 -51.61
C PRO A 253 -17.67 -32.73 -52.95
N GLU A 254 -18.45 -32.79 -54.04
CA GLU A 254 -18.00 -32.50 -55.40
C GLU A 254 -17.43 -31.07 -55.56
N TYR A 255 -17.84 -30.09 -54.73
CA TYR A 255 -17.34 -28.71 -54.84
C TYR A 255 -15.92 -28.53 -54.32
N ARG A 256 -15.54 -29.23 -53.24
CA ARG A 256 -14.15 -29.18 -52.73
C ARG A 256 -13.16 -29.72 -53.74
N GLU A 257 -13.57 -30.73 -54.49
CA GLU A 257 -12.77 -31.29 -55.58
C GLU A 257 -12.63 -30.31 -56.74
N VAL A 258 -13.71 -29.62 -57.13
CA VAL A 258 -13.68 -28.57 -58.18
C VAL A 258 -12.77 -27.41 -57.77
N GLU A 259 -12.85 -26.94 -56.52
CA GLU A 259 -11.98 -25.87 -55.99
C GLU A 259 -10.51 -26.29 -55.98
N ALA A 260 -10.21 -27.50 -55.49
CA ALA A 260 -8.85 -28.04 -55.48
C ALA A 260 -8.27 -28.16 -56.90
N ARG A 261 -9.09 -28.56 -57.90
CA ARG A 261 -8.69 -28.60 -59.31
C ARG A 261 -8.39 -27.21 -59.87
N ALA A 262 -9.25 -26.22 -59.61
CA ALA A 262 -9.05 -24.84 -60.08
C ALA A 262 -7.78 -24.21 -59.49
N ASN A 263 -7.50 -24.45 -58.21
CA ASN A 263 -6.29 -23.98 -57.53
C ASN A 263 -5.03 -24.68 -58.06
N THR A 264 -5.11 -25.99 -58.29
CA THR A 264 -4.00 -26.78 -58.88
C THR A 264 -3.68 -26.29 -60.30
N ALA A 265 -4.70 -26.02 -61.13
CA ALA A 265 -4.53 -25.47 -62.45
C ALA A 265 -3.83 -24.08 -62.41
N ALA A 266 -4.23 -23.20 -61.49
CA ALA A 266 -3.56 -21.90 -61.29
C ALA A 266 -2.09 -22.01 -60.90
N ALA A 267 -1.75 -22.95 -60.01
CA ALA A 267 -0.37 -23.18 -59.60
C ALA A 267 0.47 -23.64 -60.81
N LYS A 268 -0.03 -24.60 -61.58
CA LYS A 268 0.63 -25.09 -62.80
C LYS A 268 0.74 -24.00 -63.87
N MET A 269 -0.27 -23.17 -64.05
CA MET A 269 -0.21 -22.04 -64.98
C MET A 269 0.91 -21.08 -64.62
N ARG A 270 1.06 -20.71 -63.34
CA ARG A 270 2.16 -19.84 -62.89
C ARG A 270 3.53 -20.45 -63.17
N GLU A 271 3.69 -21.75 -62.92
CA GLU A 271 4.94 -22.47 -63.19
C GLU A 271 5.26 -22.47 -64.70
N VAL A 272 4.28 -22.84 -65.54
CA VAL A 272 4.45 -22.88 -66.99
C VAL A 272 4.68 -21.48 -67.56
N SER A 273 3.99 -20.44 -67.08
CA SER A 273 4.22 -19.04 -67.46
C SER A 273 5.65 -18.59 -67.18
N ASN A 274 6.18 -18.93 -65.99
CA ASN A 274 7.56 -18.63 -65.64
C ASN A 274 8.54 -19.34 -66.57
N GLN A 275 8.27 -20.61 -66.89
CA GLN A 275 9.09 -21.37 -67.84
C GLN A 275 9.03 -20.79 -69.26
N VAL A 276 7.88 -20.31 -69.72
CA VAL A 276 7.74 -19.60 -71.01
C VAL A 276 8.56 -18.33 -71.00
N LEU A 277 8.49 -17.53 -69.92
CA LEU A 277 9.28 -16.30 -69.79
C LEU A 277 10.79 -16.58 -69.82
N ILE A 278 11.25 -17.62 -69.10
CA ILE A 278 12.67 -18.01 -69.08
C ILE A 278 13.11 -18.41 -70.49
N THR A 279 12.38 -19.30 -71.16
CA THR A 279 12.76 -19.76 -72.51
C THR A 279 12.67 -18.65 -73.55
N SER A 280 11.72 -17.72 -73.44
CA SER A 280 11.66 -16.53 -74.28
C SER A 280 12.91 -15.66 -74.12
N ARG A 281 13.39 -15.45 -72.88
CA ARG A 281 14.65 -14.73 -72.62
C ARG A 281 15.87 -15.47 -73.14
N GLU A 282 15.91 -16.81 -73.02
CA GLU A 282 17.00 -17.62 -73.57
C GLU A 282 17.06 -17.54 -75.09
N ILE A 283 15.90 -17.61 -75.76
CA ILE A 283 15.79 -17.42 -77.20
C ILE A 283 16.31 -16.03 -77.58
N GLN A 284 15.85 -14.98 -76.90
CA GLN A 284 16.29 -13.61 -77.16
C GLN A 284 17.81 -13.46 -76.98
N LEU A 285 18.39 -14.01 -75.91
CA LEU A 285 19.83 -13.98 -75.67
C LEU A 285 20.61 -14.66 -76.81
N TYR A 286 20.16 -15.83 -77.26
CA TYR A 286 20.80 -16.53 -78.37
C TYR A 286 20.63 -15.81 -79.70
N GLU A 287 19.48 -15.15 -79.92
CA GLU A 287 19.25 -14.30 -81.09
C GLU A 287 20.16 -13.05 -81.07
N GLU A 288 20.30 -12.39 -79.92
CA GLU A 288 21.22 -11.25 -79.75
C GLU A 288 22.69 -11.66 -79.93
N GLN A 289 23.11 -12.80 -79.37
CA GLN A 289 24.46 -13.36 -79.60
C GLN A 289 24.69 -13.70 -81.06
N ALA A 290 23.70 -14.28 -81.73
CA ALA A 290 23.78 -14.51 -83.16
C ALA A 290 23.98 -13.18 -83.89
N VAL A 291 23.17 -12.15 -83.63
CA VAL A 291 23.28 -10.84 -84.31
C VAL A 291 24.60 -10.12 -84.03
N ALA A 292 25.06 -10.06 -82.77
CA ALA A 292 26.26 -9.31 -82.38
C ALA A 292 27.56 -9.91 -82.95
N GLU A 293 27.64 -11.23 -83.12
CA GLU A 293 28.82 -11.89 -83.70
C GLU A 293 28.90 -11.74 -85.24
N PHE A 294 27.82 -11.34 -85.92
CA PHE A 294 27.82 -11.09 -87.37
C PHE A 294 28.22 -9.65 -87.76
N THR A 295 28.49 -8.77 -86.79
CA THR A 295 29.03 -7.42 -87.00
C THR A 295 30.41 -7.29 -86.37
N ALA A 296 31.43 -7.91 -86.99
CA ALA A 296 32.83 -7.65 -86.67
C ALA A 296 33.62 -7.42 -87.98
N GLU A 297 33.42 -6.22 -88.53
CA GLU A 297 34.20 -5.58 -89.60
C GLU A 297 35.64 -5.21 -89.16
N ASP A 298 36.22 -5.90 -88.17
CA ASP A 298 37.54 -5.56 -87.58
C ASP A 298 38.71 -6.44 -88.08
N GLN A 299 38.52 -7.23 -89.15
CA GLN A 299 39.65 -7.97 -89.76
C GLN A 299 40.25 -7.31 -91.01
N THR A 300 39.55 -6.36 -91.64
CA THR A 300 40.10 -5.59 -92.77
C THR A 300 41.04 -4.48 -92.29
N ARG A 301 40.85 -3.95 -91.07
CA ARG A 301 41.65 -2.83 -90.56
C ARG A 301 43.06 -3.20 -90.12
N VAL A 302 43.32 -4.45 -89.71
CA VAL A 302 44.64 -4.82 -89.17
C VAL A 302 45.69 -4.97 -90.28
N GLU A 303 45.33 -5.41 -91.48
CA GLU A 303 46.28 -5.46 -92.60
C GLU A 303 46.49 -4.08 -93.23
N ASP A 304 45.44 -3.25 -93.35
CA ASP A 304 45.57 -1.89 -93.90
C ASP A 304 46.41 -0.97 -92.99
N LEU A 305 46.18 -1.01 -91.67
CA LEU A 305 46.88 -0.17 -90.68
C LEU A 305 48.37 -0.54 -90.55
N PHE A 306 48.75 -1.80 -90.81
CA PHE A 306 50.14 -2.24 -90.75
C PHE A 306 50.86 -2.16 -92.11
N ASN A 307 50.13 -2.26 -93.23
CA ASN A 307 50.67 -1.99 -94.56
C ASN A 307 51.01 -0.50 -94.75
N GLU A 308 50.25 0.43 -94.16
CA GLU A 308 50.58 1.86 -94.13
C GLU A 308 51.91 2.17 -93.39
N VAL A 309 52.33 1.31 -92.46
CA VAL A 309 53.55 1.51 -91.65
C VAL A 309 54.78 0.85 -92.29
N GLY A 310 54.65 0.22 -93.46
CA GLY A 310 55.80 -0.22 -94.28
C GLY A 310 56.68 -1.31 -93.64
N VAL A 311 56.18 -2.03 -92.62
CA VAL A 311 56.94 -3.08 -91.93
C VAL A 311 56.71 -4.42 -92.62
N VAL A 312 57.77 -4.93 -93.28
CA VAL A 312 57.76 -6.21 -94.02
C VAL A 312 57.75 -7.38 -93.05
N PHE A 313 56.61 -8.08 -92.98
CA PHE A 313 56.47 -9.27 -92.15
C PHE A 313 57.31 -10.45 -92.64
N SER A 314 58.02 -11.08 -91.70
CA SER A 314 58.72 -12.35 -91.88
C SER A 314 57.73 -13.49 -92.15
N GLU A 315 58.13 -14.47 -92.97
CA GLU A 315 57.27 -15.56 -93.48
C GLU A 315 56.52 -16.32 -92.36
N GLY A 316 57.14 -16.44 -91.18
CA GLY A 316 56.55 -17.08 -90.00
C GLY A 316 55.31 -16.35 -89.47
N LEU A 317 55.26 -15.02 -89.50
CA LEU A 317 54.13 -14.26 -88.94
C LEU A 317 52.92 -14.23 -89.89
N ARG A 318 53.14 -14.20 -91.21
CA ARG A 318 52.07 -14.28 -92.23
C ARG A 318 51.33 -15.61 -92.18
N ARG A 319 52.06 -16.71 -91.92
CA ARG A 319 51.49 -18.05 -91.79
C ARG A 319 50.64 -18.16 -90.52
N THR A 320 51.10 -17.61 -89.41
CA THR A 320 50.35 -17.54 -88.15
C THR A 320 49.09 -16.69 -88.28
N LEU A 321 49.15 -15.51 -88.92
CA LEU A 321 47.97 -14.67 -89.17
C LEU A 321 46.92 -15.39 -90.03
N LYS A 322 47.34 -16.07 -91.11
CA LYS A 322 46.44 -16.86 -91.96
C LYS A 322 45.82 -18.04 -91.21
N GLN A 323 46.61 -18.77 -90.41
CA GLN A 323 46.11 -19.87 -89.57
C GLN A 323 45.12 -19.38 -88.51
N THR A 324 45.38 -18.22 -87.89
CA THR A 324 44.45 -17.59 -86.94
C THR A 324 43.14 -17.19 -87.61
N ARG A 325 43.20 -16.63 -88.83
CA ARG A 325 42.01 -16.29 -89.63
C ARG A 325 41.16 -17.52 -89.97
N ASP A 326 41.79 -18.58 -90.48
CA ASP A 326 41.09 -19.80 -90.88
C ASP A 326 40.51 -20.53 -89.65
N PHE A 327 41.21 -20.49 -88.50
CA PHE A 327 40.69 -20.98 -87.21
C PHE A 327 39.48 -20.16 -86.75
N HIS A 328 39.56 -18.82 -86.73
CA HIS A 328 38.43 -17.95 -86.38
C HIS A 328 37.22 -18.19 -87.29
N ALA A 329 37.41 -18.28 -88.61
CA ALA A 329 36.33 -18.55 -89.56
C ALA A 329 35.64 -19.91 -89.29
N SER A 330 36.40 -20.94 -88.92
CA SER A 330 35.84 -22.25 -88.56
C SER A 330 35.08 -22.22 -87.23
N VAL A 331 35.57 -21.47 -86.24
CA VAL A 331 34.92 -21.32 -84.93
C VAL A 331 33.60 -20.55 -85.08
N THR A 332 33.59 -19.45 -85.84
CA THR A 332 32.37 -18.67 -86.10
C THR A 332 31.32 -19.48 -86.86
N SER A 333 31.72 -20.29 -87.85
CA SER A 333 30.80 -21.15 -88.61
C SER A 333 30.15 -22.25 -87.74
N ASN A 334 30.96 -22.93 -86.91
CA ASN A 334 30.46 -23.94 -85.97
C ASN A 334 29.55 -23.32 -84.91
N ARG A 335 29.90 -22.13 -84.40
CA ARG A 335 29.09 -21.41 -83.42
C ARG A 335 27.74 -20.98 -83.98
N LYS A 336 27.70 -20.53 -85.25
CA LYS A 336 26.45 -20.21 -85.96
C LYS A 336 25.51 -21.41 -86.03
N GLN A 337 26.01 -22.57 -86.48
CA GLN A 337 25.19 -23.78 -86.59
C GLN A 337 24.66 -24.23 -85.22
N TYR A 338 25.48 -24.11 -84.17
CA TYR A 338 25.06 -24.37 -82.80
C TYR A 338 23.92 -23.44 -82.36
N LEU A 339 24.10 -22.11 -82.47
CA LEU A 339 23.09 -21.11 -82.08
C LEU A 339 21.76 -21.31 -82.83
N GLU A 340 21.81 -21.53 -84.14
CA GLU A 340 20.60 -21.78 -84.93
C GLU A 340 19.87 -23.07 -84.53
N SER A 341 20.62 -24.14 -84.21
CA SER A 341 20.05 -25.39 -83.75
C SER A 341 19.38 -25.25 -82.38
N GLU A 342 19.99 -24.46 -81.50
CA GLU A 342 19.53 -24.26 -80.13
C GLU A 342 18.29 -23.35 -80.07
N ILE A 343 18.26 -22.28 -80.87
CA ILE A 343 17.06 -21.43 -81.05
C ILE A 343 15.87 -22.26 -81.55
N ARG A 344 16.08 -23.13 -82.56
CA ARG A 344 15.02 -24.03 -83.06
C ARG A 344 14.52 -24.98 -81.98
N ARG A 345 15.43 -25.55 -81.20
CA ARG A 345 15.09 -26.44 -80.08
C ARG A 345 14.24 -25.71 -79.04
N LEU A 346 14.64 -24.51 -78.63
CA LEU A 346 13.95 -23.71 -77.63
C LEU A 346 12.56 -23.23 -78.10
N ARG A 347 12.41 -22.82 -79.37
CA ARG A 347 11.10 -22.46 -79.93
C ARG A 347 10.11 -23.63 -79.89
N ASN A 348 10.56 -24.84 -80.22
CA ASN A 348 9.71 -26.04 -80.10
C ASN A 348 9.28 -26.30 -78.64
N VAL A 349 10.17 -26.06 -77.67
CA VAL A 349 9.84 -26.19 -76.24
C VAL A 349 8.82 -25.12 -75.82
N GLN A 350 8.97 -23.89 -76.32
CA GLN A 350 8.05 -22.79 -76.05
C GLN A 350 6.64 -23.09 -76.58
N ASP A 351 6.51 -23.57 -77.82
CA ASP A 351 5.21 -23.94 -78.42
C ASP A 351 4.45 -24.98 -77.58
N VAL A 352 5.16 -25.99 -77.06
CA VAL A 352 4.56 -27.02 -76.21
C VAL A 352 4.05 -26.42 -74.90
N ARG A 353 4.82 -25.52 -74.28
CA ARG A 353 4.44 -24.87 -73.03
C ARG A 353 3.26 -23.92 -73.21
N GLU A 354 3.20 -23.17 -74.31
CA GLU A 354 2.09 -22.27 -74.61
C GLU A 354 0.78 -23.04 -74.83
N ARG A 355 0.82 -24.20 -75.51
CA ARG A 355 -0.35 -25.09 -75.63
C ARG A 355 -0.81 -25.63 -74.27
N ASN A 356 0.11 -26.02 -73.40
CA ASN A 356 -0.22 -26.47 -72.04
C ASN A 356 -0.90 -25.36 -71.23
N LEU A 357 -0.43 -24.12 -71.37
CA LEU A 357 -1.00 -22.96 -70.69
C LEU A 357 -2.45 -22.70 -71.13
N GLN A 358 -2.73 -22.80 -72.44
CA GLN A 358 -4.11 -22.69 -72.96
C GLN A 358 -5.03 -23.79 -72.45
N GLN A 359 -4.55 -25.03 -72.34
CA GLN A 359 -5.35 -26.14 -71.79
C GLN A 359 -5.69 -25.92 -70.31
N LEU A 360 -4.71 -25.49 -69.50
CA LEU A 360 -4.91 -25.20 -68.09
C LEU A 360 -5.87 -24.01 -67.87
N ASP A 361 -5.80 -22.98 -68.72
CA ASP A 361 -6.72 -21.83 -68.66
C ASP A 361 -8.16 -22.23 -68.95
N ASN A 362 -8.39 -23.03 -70.00
CA ASN A 362 -9.71 -23.54 -70.35
C ASN A 362 -10.30 -24.42 -69.24
N GLN A 363 -9.48 -25.28 -68.64
CA GLN A 363 -9.89 -26.11 -67.49
C GLN A 363 -10.30 -25.23 -66.31
N ARG A 364 -9.45 -24.27 -65.92
CA ARG A 364 -9.71 -23.37 -64.79
C ARG A 364 -10.97 -22.54 -64.99
N ARG A 365 -11.21 -22.03 -66.21
CA ARG A 365 -12.44 -21.30 -66.54
C ARG A 365 -13.69 -22.15 -66.37
N GLY A 366 -13.66 -23.42 -66.81
CA GLY A 366 -14.76 -24.36 -66.63
C GLY A 366 -15.07 -24.63 -65.15
N ASP A 367 -14.04 -24.90 -64.35
CA ASP A 367 -14.18 -25.14 -62.91
C ASP A 367 -14.72 -23.88 -62.17
N LEU A 368 -14.28 -22.67 -62.54
CA LEU A 368 -14.77 -21.42 -61.94
C LEU A 368 -16.24 -21.10 -62.28
N GLN A 369 -16.67 -21.36 -63.51
CA GLN A 369 -18.09 -21.19 -63.90
C GLN A 369 -19.01 -22.13 -63.11
N MET A 370 -18.54 -23.34 -62.79
CA MET A 370 -19.28 -24.31 -61.98
C MET A 370 -19.43 -23.87 -60.51
N LEU A 371 -18.41 -23.23 -59.95
CA LEU A 371 -18.44 -22.69 -58.58
C LEU A 371 -19.36 -21.46 -58.46
N GLN A 372 -19.39 -20.60 -59.49
CA GLN A 372 -20.17 -19.35 -59.47
C GLN A 372 -21.68 -19.57 -59.61
N ALA A 373 -22.11 -20.70 -60.17
CA ALA A 373 -23.51 -20.99 -60.45
C ALA A 373 -24.38 -21.34 -59.20
N HIS A 374 -23.80 -21.50 -58.01
CA HIS A 374 -24.52 -22.14 -56.88
C HIS A 374 -24.57 -21.44 -55.51
N GLY A 375 -23.91 -20.29 -55.26
CA GLY A 375 -24.17 -19.37 -54.12
C GLY A 375 -23.97 -19.87 -52.66
N ALA A 376 -23.94 -21.18 -52.41
CA ALA A 376 -24.04 -21.77 -51.07
C ALA A 376 -22.84 -21.50 -50.14
N LEU A 377 -21.65 -21.24 -50.68
CA LEU A 377 -20.45 -20.94 -49.89
C LEU A 377 -20.51 -19.54 -49.26
N GLU A 378 -21.11 -18.57 -49.94
CA GLU A 378 -21.31 -17.21 -49.42
C GLU A 378 -22.34 -17.21 -48.28
N ASP A 379 -23.41 -17.99 -48.41
CA ASP A 379 -24.43 -18.17 -47.38
C ASP A 379 -23.87 -18.82 -46.11
N TYR A 380 -23.04 -19.87 -46.25
CA TYR A 380 -22.36 -20.51 -45.11
C TYR A 380 -21.42 -19.55 -44.38
N ALA A 381 -20.62 -18.79 -45.12
CA ALA A 381 -19.72 -17.79 -44.54
C ALA A 381 -20.50 -16.69 -43.80
N ALA A 382 -21.66 -16.27 -44.32
CA ALA A 382 -22.55 -15.32 -43.67
C ALA A 382 -23.16 -15.90 -42.38
N MET A 383 -23.59 -17.16 -42.39
CA MET A 383 -24.10 -17.86 -41.21
C MET A 383 -23.03 -17.99 -40.13
N GLN A 384 -21.81 -18.41 -40.48
CA GLN A 384 -20.66 -18.50 -39.55
C GLN A 384 -20.29 -17.16 -38.93
N LYS A 385 -20.28 -16.08 -39.73
CA LYS A 385 -20.06 -14.72 -39.21
C LYS A 385 -21.14 -14.32 -38.21
N ARG A 386 -22.41 -14.63 -38.52
CA ARG A 386 -23.55 -14.33 -37.64
C ARG A 386 -23.49 -15.14 -36.35
N LEU A 387 -23.04 -16.40 -36.42
CA LEU A 387 -22.79 -17.26 -35.27
C LEU A 387 -21.75 -16.64 -34.35
N GLY A 388 -20.61 -16.19 -34.89
CA GLY A 388 -19.56 -15.53 -34.12
C GLY A 388 -20.05 -14.27 -33.39
N ILE A 389 -20.81 -13.41 -34.08
CA ILE A 389 -21.39 -12.19 -33.48
C ILE A 389 -22.35 -12.55 -32.33
N LEU A 390 -23.24 -13.51 -32.56
CA LEU A 390 -24.25 -13.89 -31.57
C LEU A 390 -23.65 -14.59 -30.36
N SER A 391 -22.64 -15.45 -30.58
CA SER A 391 -21.88 -16.10 -29.51
C SER A 391 -21.13 -15.10 -28.63
N ALA A 392 -20.50 -14.08 -29.25
CA ALA A 392 -19.82 -13.01 -28.52
C ALA A 392 -20.82 -12.20 -27.66
N SER A 393 -21.98 -11.84 -28.24
CA SER A 393 -23.04 -11.12 -27.54
C SER A 393 -23.60 -11.89 -26.34
N VAL A 394 -23.90 -13.19 -26.49
CA VAL A 394 -24.35 -14.04 -25.37
C VAL A 394 -23.32 -14.11 -24.25
N THR A 395 -22.03 -14.15 -24.61
CA THR A 395 -20.92 -14.16 -23.63
C THR A 395 -20.82 -12.84 -22.88
N GLU A 396 -20.88 -11.71 -23.60
CA GLU A 396 -20.85 -10.36 -23.03
C GLU A 396 -22.05 -10.09 -22.09
N ILE A 397 -23.24 -10.49 -22.50
CA ILE A 397 -24.44 -10.41 -21.64
C ILE A 397 -24.25 -11.29 -20.40
N GLY A 398 -23.65 -12.47 -20.55
CA GLY A 398 -23.34 -13.37 -19.44
C GLY A 398 -22.43 -12.75 -18.38
N THR A 399 -21.30 -12.16 -18.81
CA THR A 399 -20.36 -11.50 -17.89
C THR A 399 -20.96 -10.27 -17.20
N ARG A 400 -21.80 -9.51 -17.91
CA ARG A 400 -22.53 -8.38 -17.31
C ARG A 400 -23.52 -8.85 -16.24
N ILE A 401 -24.30 -9.90 -16.50
CA ILE A 401 -25.22 -10.51 -15.52
C ILE A 401 -24.46 -10.92 -14.25
N GLU A 402 -23.31 -11.58 -14.39
CA GLU A 402 -22.49 -12.02 -13.25
C GLU A 402 -22.01 -10.83 -12.41
N THR A 403 -21.51 -9.78 -13.06
CA THR A 403 -21.06 -8.55 -12.39
C THR A 403 -22.18 -7.91 -11.56
N ILE A 404 -23.38 -7.79 -12.12
CA ILE A 404 -24.54 -7.23 -11.43
C ILE A 404 -24.95 -8.11 -10.24
N GLN A 405 -24.92 -9.43 -10.42
CA GLN A 405 -25.24 -10.37 -9.34
C GLN A 405 -24.22 -10.32 -8.20
N GLU A 406 -22.93 -10.14 -8.47
CA GLU A 406 -21.90 -9.98 -7.44
C GLU A 406 -22.13 -8.72 -6.59
N VAL A 407 -22.45 -7.59 -7.23
CA VAL A 407 -22.78 -6.34 -6.53
C VAL A 407 -24.00 -6.52 -5.63
N ARG A 408 -25.05 -7.20 -6.13
CA ARG A 408 -26.27 -7.46 -5.35
C ARG A 408 -26.03 -8.46 -4.21
N ARG A 409 -25.26 -9.53 -4.43
CA ARG A 409 -24.86 -10.49 -3.37
C ARG A 409 -23.99 -9.82 -2.30
N GLY A 410 -23.17 -8.84 -2.68
CA GLY A 410 -22.31 -8.10 -1.76
C GLY A 410 -23.04 -7.46 -0.59
N LYS A 411 -24.26 -6.93 -0.76
CA LYS A 411 -25.05 -6.33 0.34
C LYS A 411 -25.57 -7.36 1.33
N ALA A 412 -26.12 -8.48 0.83
CA ALA A 412 -26.61 -9.56 1.68
C ALA A 412 -25.46 -10.28 2.42
N ALA A 413 -24.36 -10.55 1.70
CA ALA A 413 -23.15 -11.13 2.27
C ALA A 413 -22.54 -10.22 3.35
N LEU A 414 -22.45 -8.91 3.09
CA LEU A 414 -21.99 -7.95 4.08
C LEU A 414 -22.86 -7.97 5.35
N LYS A 415 -24.20 -8.04 5.22
CA LYS A 415 -25.10 -8.13 6.38
C LYS A 415 -24.86 -9.40 7.20
N ALA A 416 -24.57 -10.53 6.54
CA ALA A 416 -24.21 -11.78 7.21
C ALA A 416 -22.85 -11.67 7.92
N GLU A 417 -21.82 -11.13 7.25
CA GLU A 417 -20.49 -10.89 7.85
C GLU A 417 -20.54 -9.94 9.05
N VAL A 418 -21.40 -8.91 8.99
CA VAL A 418 -21.68 -8.01 10.11
C VAL A 418 -22.26 -8.75 11.32
N LEU A 419 -23.26 -9.61 11.08
CA LEU A 419 -23.90 -10.38 12.14
C LEU A 419 -22.90 -11.36 12.78
N GLU A 420 -22.16 -12.10 11.96
CA GLU A 420 -21.12 -13.03 12.41
C GLU A 420 -20.01 -12.32 13.21
N LEU A 421 -19.56 -11.14 12.76
CA LEU A 421 -18.59 -10.35 13.53
C LEU A 421 -19.20 -9.86 14.86
N SER A 422 -20.46 -9.44 14.89
CA SER A 422 -21.15 -9.03 16.12
C SER A 422 -21.19 -10.16 17.14
N GLU A 423 -21.58 -11.37 16.73
CA GLU A 423 -21.60 -12.56 17.59
C GLU A 423 -20.20 -12.88 18.14
N ARG A 424 -19.15 -12.82 17.32
CA ARG A 424 -17.76 -13.02 17.76
C ARG A 424 -17.30 -11.96 18.78
N VAL A 425 -17.71 -10.70 18.60
CA VAL A 425 -17.37 -9.62 19.53
C VAL A 425 -18.10 -9.80 20.87
N GLU A 426 -19.38 -10.20 20.83
CA GLU A 426 -20.16 -10.51 22.04
C GLU A 426 -19.56 -11.67 22.81
N GLN A 427 -19.19 -12.75 22.11
CA GLN A 427 -18.51 -13.90 22.71
C GLN A 427 -17.18 -13.50 23.37
N ASP A 428 -16.35 -12.70 22.70
CA ASP A 428 -15.08 -12.24 23.26
C ASP A 428 -15.28 -11.36 24.51
N LEU A 429 -16.31 -10.51 24.51
CA LEU A 429 -16.67 -9.70 25.67
C LEU A 429 -17.08 -10.58 26.86
N GLU A 430 -17.91 -11.60 26.63
CA GLU A 430 -18.35 -12.53 27.67
C GLU A 430 -17.18 -13.36 28.23
N GLU A 431 -16.38 -13.97 27.35
CA GLU A 431 -15.25 -14.81 27.73
C GLU A 431 -14.17 -14.04 28.51
N ARG A 432 -13.95 -12.77 28.17
CA ARG A 432 -12.92 -11.93 28.79
C ARG A 432 -13.45 -11.07 29.94
N SER A 433 -14.75 -11.13 30.25
CA SER A 433 -15.37 -10.38 31.34
C SER A 433 -14.63 -10.49 32.67
N PRO A 434 -14.20 -11.68 33.13
CA PRO A 434 -13.44 -11.80 34.37
C PRO A 434 -12.09 -11.05 34.34
N GLY A 435 -11.50 -10.87 33.16
CA GLY A 435 -10.21 -10.20 32.98
C GLY A 435 -10.31 -8.68 33.12
N TYR A 436 -11.36 -8.05 32.59
CA TYR A 436 -11.52 -6.59 32.65
C TYR A 436 -12.46 -6.10 33.76
N ALA A 437 -13.24 -6.98 34.40
CA ALA A 437 -14.09 -6.63 35.53
C ALA A 437 -13.35 -5.91 36.69
N PRO A 438 -12.11 -6.28 37.07
CA PRO A 438 -11.37 -5.53 38.08
C PRO A 438 -11.14 -4.06 37.72
N ILE A 439 -10.93 -3.76 36.43
CA ILE A 439 -10.77 -2.39 35.94
C ILE A 439 -12.09 -1.61 36.08
N LEU A 440 -13.22 -2.26 35.76
CA LEU A 440 -14.54 -1.65 35.92
C LEU A 440 -14.84 -1.32 37.38
N ASN A 441 -14.60 -2.28 38.28
CA ASN A 441 -14.82 -2.10 39.72
C ASN A 441 -13.91 -0.99 40.26
N ARG A 442 -12.64 -1.00 39.86
CA ARG A 442 -11.68 0.00 40.33
C ARG A 442 -12.04 1.42 39.86
N PHE A 443 -12.54 1.56 38.64
CA PHE A 443 -13.09 2.83 38.17
C PHE A 443 -14.23 3.32 39.06
N SER A 444 -15.19 2.44 39.39
CA SER A 444 -16.33 2.77 40.24
C SER A 444 -15.89 3.16 41.65
N GLU A 445 -15.00 2.39 42.27
CA GLU A 445 -14.44 2.68 43.60
C GLU A 445 -13.69 4.02 43.62
N ALA A 446 -12.86 4.29 42.62
CA ALA A 446 -12.12 5.53 42.53
C ALA A 446 -13.05 6.74 42.39
N PHE A 447 -14.14 6.61 41.61
CA PHE A 447 -15.10 7.69 41.46
C PHE A 447 -15.95 7.89 42.73
N GLU A 448 -16.40 6.80 43.36
CA GLU A 448 -17.20 6.83 44.58
C GLU A 448 -16.41 7.41 45.75
N ALA A 449 -15.12 7.08 45.88
CA ALA A 449 -14.25 7.67 46.90
C ALA A 449 -14.15 9.20 46.80
N LEU A 450 -14.34 9.75 45.59
CA LEU A 450 -14.31 11.18 45.33
C LEU A 450 -15.71 11.79 45.53
N TYR A 451 -16.69 11.37 44.75
CA TYR A 451 -17.99 12.04 44.71
C TYR A 451 -19.05 11.46 45.65
N GLY A 452 -18.77 10.35 46.34
CA GLY A 452 -19.74 9.64 47.19
C GLY A 452 -20.97 9.16 46.41
N ALA A 453 -20.81 8.91 45.12
CA ALA A 453 -21.89 8.59 44.20
C ALA A 453 -21.46 7.52 43.21
N GLU A 454 -22.41 6.67 42.82
CA GLU A 454 -22.15 5.59 41.87
C GLU A 454 -21.80 6.13 40.47
N ALA A 455 -20.73 5.57 39.91
CA ALA A 455 -20.38 5.73 38.50
C ALA A 455 -19.97 4.37 37.92
N TYR A 456 -20.20 4.21 36.63
CA TYR A 456 -19.97 2.93 35.94
C TYR A 456 -19.14 3.12 34.69
N LEU A 457 -18.12 2.28 34.53
CA LEU A 457 -17.45 2.06 33.27
C LEU A 457 -18.20 0.95 32.52
N LEU A 458 -18.72 1.27 31.35
CA LEU A 458 -19.55 0.39 30.54
C LEU A 458 -18.79 -0.04 29.29
N VAL A 459 -18.77 -1.35 29.06
CA VAL A 459 -18.24 -1.97 27.85
C VAL A 459 -19.36 -2.81 27.24
N ASP A 460 -19.79 -2.47 26.04
CA ASP A 460 -20.82 -3.20 25.30
C ASP A 460 -20.47 -3.32 23.81
N VAL A 461 -21.29 -4.07 23.08
CA VAL A 461 -21.20 -4.17 21.62
C VAL A 461 -22.18 -3.20 21.00
N GLY A 462 -21.67 -2.34 20.12
CA GLY A 462 -22.46 -1.41 19.33
C GLY A 462 -22.38 -1.68 17.83
N ASP A 463 -23.04 -0.82 17.07
CA ASP A 463 -23.16 -0.89 15.61
C ASP A 463 -21.81 -0.82 14.85
N ALA A 464 -20.71 -0.52 15.56
CA ALA A 464 -19.37 -0.43 15.01
C ALA A 464 -18.34 -1.21 15.86
N GLY A 465 -18.78 -2.23 16.61
CA GLY A 465 -17.93 -3.04 17.48
C GLY A 465 -17.97 -2.58 18.92
N TYR A 466 -16.87 -2.81 19.66
CA TYR A 466 -16.80 -2.41 21.06
C TYR A 466 -17.16 -0.94 21.24
N ARG A 467 -17.96 -0.68 22.26
CA ARG A 467 -18.40 0.63 22.66
C ARG A 467 -18.06 0.81 24.14
N PHE A 468 -17.30 1.86 24.42
CA PHE A 468 -16.83 2.21 25.75
C PHE A 468 -17.54 3.48 26.18
N ARG A 469 -18.16 3.46 27.37
CA ARG A 469 -18.91 4.61 27.91
C ARG A 469 -18.66 4.72 29.41
N VAL A 470 -18.73 5.94 29.92
CA VAL A 470 -18.82 6.17 31.36
C VAL A 470 -20.22 6.69 31.65
N LYS A 471 -20.84 6.17 32.71
CA LYS A 471 -22.09 6.69 33.26
C LYS A 471 -21.77 7.32 34.60
N VAL A 472 -21.79 8.65 34.65
CA VAL A 472 -21.42 9.43 35.84
C VAL A 472 -22.60 10.30 36.31
N PRO A 473 -22.68 10.64 37.60
CA PRO A 473 -23.64 11.63 38.09
C PRO A 473 -23.43 12.99 37.41
N ARG A 474 -24.53 13.70 37.09
CA ARG A 474 -24.50 15.02 36.44
C ARG A 474 -23.67 15.05 35.14
N GLU A 475 -24.00 14.15 34.21
CA GLU A 475 -23.40 14.12 32.86
C GLU A 475 -23.41 15.53 32.23
N GLY A 476 -22.24 15.98 31.78
CA GLY A 476 -22.04 17.31 31.18
C GLY A 476 -21.29 18.32 32.07
N SER A 477 -21.09 18.04 33.36
CA SER A 477 -20.20 18.86 34.20
C SER A 477 -18.73 18.55 33.91
N THR A 478 -17.95 19.58 33.58
CA THR A 478 -16.52 19.51 33.24
C THR A 478 -15.71 18.80 34.32
N GLY A 479 -15.95 19.10 35.59
CA GLY A 479 -15.21 18.51 36.72
C GLY A 479 -15.46 17.00 36.87
N THR A 480 -16.70 16.55 36.76
CA THR A 480 -17.07 15.12 36.79
C THR A 480 -16.52 14.36 35.58
N GLY A 481 -16.48 15.01 34.41
CA GLY A 481 -15.87 14.44 33.21
C GLY A 481 -14.36 14.18 33.41
N LYS A 482 -13.62 15.18 33.91
CA LYS A 482 -12.19 15.06 34.19
C LYS A 482 -11.87 14.02 35.26
N VAL A 483 -12.71 13.91 36.31
CA VAL A 483 -12.56 12.83 37.31
C VAL A 483 -12.85 11.45 36.71
N GLY A 484 -13.78 11.34 35.77
CA GLY A 484 -13.95 10.09 35.00
C GLY A 484 -12.69 9.70 34.21
N ILE A 485 -11.95 10.68 33.69
CA ILE A 485 -10.66 10.42 33.02
C ILE A 485 -9.62 9.92 34.03
N PHE A 486 -9.47 10.63 35.15
CA PHE A 486 -8.60 10.22 36.25
C PHE A 486 -8.87 8.79 36.73
N ALA A 487 -10.14 8.47 37.02
CA ALA A 487 -10.54 7.15 37.51
C ALA A 487 -10.24 6.05 36.49
N TYR A 488 -10.45 6.32 35.19
CA TYR A 488 -10.13 5.36 34.12
C TYR A 488 -8.63 5.13 33.99
N ASP A 489 -7.85 6.21 33.90
CA ASP A 489 -6.40 6.10 33.73
C ASP A 489 -5.74 5.43 34.95
N LEU A 490 -6.22 5.73 36.17
CA LEU A 490 -5.76 5.07 37.39
C LEU A 490 -6.09 3.58 37.38
N ALA A 491 -7.33 3.19 37.06
CA ALA A 491 -7.75 1.80 37.02
C ALA A 491 -6.94 0.98 35.99
N VAL A 492 -6.69 1.56 34.80
CA VAL A 492 -5.83 0.94 33.78
C VAL A 492 -4.39 0.85 34.28
N ALA A 493 -3.83 1.91 34.85
CA ALA A 493 -2.45 1.91 35.34
C ALA A 493 -2.22 0.84 36.43
N GLU A 494 -3.16 0.71 37.37
CA GLU A 494 -3.14 -0.29 38.43
C GLU A 494 -3.18 -1.72 37.88
N ALA A 495 -4.10 -1.99 36.95
CA ALA A 495 -4.27 -3.32 36.37
C ALA A 495 -2.99 -3.78 35.63
N TRP A 496 -2.38 -2.90 34.84
CA TRP A 496 -1.13 -3.20 34.14
C TRP A 496 0.05 -3.35 35.12
N ALA A 497 0.14 -2.48 36.13
CA ALA A 497 1.20 -2.55 37.14
C ALA A 497 1.15 -3.85 37.97
N THR A 498 -0.06 -4.29 38.34
CA THR A 498 -0.29 -5.54 39.09
C THR A 498 0.18 -6.76 38.30
N ASN A 499 -0.01 -6.75 36.98
CA ASN A 499 0.49 -7.79 36.07
C ASN A 499 1.99 -7.62 35.71
N HIS A 500 2.71 -6.70 36.34
CA HIS A 500 4.11 -6.38 36.07
C HIS A 500 4.37 -5.98 34.60
N GLN A 501 3.37 -5.39 33.96
CA GLN A 501 3.42 -4.86 32.60
C GLN A 501 3.10 -3.35 32.62
N GLY A 502 3.11 -2.72 31.46
CA GLY A 502 2.82 -1.29 31.31
C GLY A 502 4.03 -0.37 31.53
N CYS A 503 3.75 0.94 31.57
CA CYS A 503 4.75 2.01 31.58
C CYS A 503 5.50 2.16 32.91
N GLY A 504 4.97 1.62 34.01
CA GLY A 504 5.55 1.79 35.36
C GLY A 504 5.37 3.21 35.94
N PHE A 505 4.66 4.09 35.24
CA PHE A 505 4.23 5.38 35.73
C PHE A 505 2.86 5.77 35.14
N LEU A 506 2.18 6.70 35.81
CA LEU A 506 1.02 7.43 35.33
C LEU A 506 1.29 8.93 35.53
N ALA A 507 1.06 9.74 34.51
CA ALA A 507 1.42 11.15 34.52
C ALA A 507 0.31 12.03 33.95
N HIS A 508 -0.04 13.08 34.71
CA HIS A 508 -1.06 14.05 34.36
C HIS A 508 -0.56 15.48 34.48
N ASP A 509 -1.03 16.34 33.59
CA ASP A 509 -0.89 17.78 33.71
C ASP A 509 -1.99 18.37 34.60
N SER A 510 -1.70 19.51 35.24
CA SER A 510 -2.63 20.36 36.01
C SER A 510 -3.99 20.59 35.36
N VAL A 511 -4.08 20.56 34.01
CA VAL A 511 -5.35 20.63 33.28
C VAL A 511 -6.36 19.56 33.72
N LEU A 512 -5.91 18.41 34.23
CA LEU A 512 -6.79 17.35 34.76
C LEU A 512 -7.67 17.83 35.92
N PHE A 513 -7.17 18.72 36.78
CA PHE A 513 -7.90 19.19 37.96
C PHE A 513 -8.45 20.60 37.82
N ASP A 514 -8.20 21.27 36.69
CA ASP A 514 -8.79 22.57 36.40
C ASP A 514 -10.35 22.49 36.40
N GLY A 515 -10.98 23.32 37.24
CA GLY A 515 -12.43 23.30 37.47
C GLY A 515 -12.95 22.11 38.29
N VAL A 516 -12.08 21.33 38.92
CA VAL A 516 -12.43 20.31 39.92
C VAL A 516 -12.35 20.92 41.31
N ASP A 517 -13.30 20.60 42.17
CA ASP A 517 -13.35 21.09 43.56
C ASP A 517 -12.09 20.66 44.35
N GLU A 518 -11.54 21.57 45.17
CA GLU A 518 -10.27 21.38 45.89
C GLU A 518 -10.29 20.13 46.79
N ARG A 519 -11.44 19.78 47.38
CA ARG A 519 -11.61 18.57 48.20
C ARG A 519 -11.44 17.30 47.39
N GLN A 520 -11.97 17.34 46.16
CA GLN A 520 -11.92 16.24 45.22
C GLN A 520 -10.51 16.10 44.64
N THR A 521 -9.84 17.21 44.35
CA THR A 521 -8.42 17.22 43.96
C THR A 521 -7.55 16.60 45.06
N ALA A 522 -7.73 17.01 46.32
CA ALA A 522 -6.96 16.45 47.43
C ALA A 522 -7.20 14.94 47.61
N SER A 523 -8.45 14.51 47.56
CA SER A 523 -8.82 13.10 47.68
C SER A 523 -8.30 12.26 46.50
N ALA A 524 -8.32 12.79 45.28
CA ALA A 524 -7.79 12.12 44.09
C ALA A 524 -6.26 11.97 44.17
N MET A 525 -5.55 13.00 44.63
CA MET A 525 -4.10 12.94 44.83
C MET A 525 -3.71 11.92 45.91
N ALA A 526 -4.44 11.87 47.03
CA ALA A 526 -4.22 10.88 48.08
C ALA A 526 -4.46 9.46 47.56
N LEU A 527 -5.58 9.23 46.87
CA LEU A 527 -5.91 7.95 46.27
C LEU A 527 -4.82 7.48 45.27
N ALA A 528 -4.34 8.39 44.42
CA ALA A 528 -3.27 8.07 43.47
C ALA A 528 -1.93 7.81 44.15
N ALA A 529 -1.60 8.51 45.24
CA ALA A 529 -0.38 8.29 46.01
C ALA A 529 -0.38 6.91 46.69
N ASP A 530 -1.51 6.54 47.30
CA ASP A 530 -1.71 5.23 47.92
C ASP A 530 -1.63 4.12 46.88
N SER A 531 -2.33 4.30 45.76
CA SER A 531 -2.32 3.36 44.63
C SER A 531 -0.92 3.15 44.04
N ALA A 532 -0.18 4.24 43.78
CA ALA A 532 1.17 4.19 43.26
C ALA A 532 2.11 3.42 44.20
N SER A 533 1.97 3.66 45.50
CA SER A 533 2.76 2.99 46.53
C SER A 533 2.42 1.50 46.66
N ALA A 534 1.12 1.16 46.65
CA ALA A 534 0.64 -0.22 46.80
C ALA A 534 0.97 -1.09 45.57
N ASN A 535 0.78 -0.55 44.37
CA ASN A 535 0.92 -1.30 43.12
C ASN A 535 2.32 -1.16 42.48
N GLY A 536 3.17 -0.26 43.01
CA GLY A 536 4.57 -0.16 42.62
C GLY A 536 4.81 0.53 41.28
N PHE A 537 4.05 1.60 40.99
CA PHE A 537 4.28 2.52 39.87
C PHE A 537 4.54 3.95 40.39
N GLN A 538 4.96 4.87 39.53
CA GLN A 538 5.13 6.30 39.87
C GLN A 538 3.92 7.10 39.42
N TYR A 539 3.37 7.95 40.28
CA TYR A 539 2.37 8.93 39.86
C TYR A 539 3.01 10.32 39.75
N LEU A 540 2.95 10.92 38.57
CA LEU A 540 3.50 12.25 38.29
C LEU A 540 2.33 13.23 38.04
N LEU A 541 2.30 14.31 38.81
CA LEU A 541 1.28 15.35 38.64
C LEU A 541 1.94 16.72 38.56
N THR A 542 1.53 17.53 37.60
CA THR A 542 1.82 18.97 37.62
C THR A 542 0.66 19.71 38.29
N ALA A 543 0.96 20.70 39.13
CA ALA A 543 -0.04 21.47 39.86
C ALA A 543 0.41 22.91 40.07
N ASN A 544 -0.54 23.82 40.30
CA ASN A 544 -0.24 25.16 40.79
C ASN A 544 -0.40 25.19 42.30
N SER A 545 0.43 25.95 43.00
CA SER A 545 0.35 26.08 44.47
C SER A 545 -0.99 26.63 44.94
N ASP A 546 -1.62 27.51 44.16
CA ASP A 546 -2.93 28.11 44.48
C ASP A 546 -4.07 27.07 44.50
N ASP A 547 -3.93 25.98 43.73
CA ASP A 547 -4.96 24.94 43.60
C ASP A 547 -4.84 23.87 44.72
N LEU A 548 -3.86 24.02 45.62
CA LEU A 548 -3.52 23.03 46.65
C LEU A 548 -3.65 23.59 48.09
N PRO A 549 -4.87 23.85 48.61
CA PRO A 549 -5.06 24.38 49.96
C PRO A 549 -4.64 23.37 51.03
N ALA A 550 -3.65 23.72 51.86
CA ALA A 550 -3.03 22.83 52.85
C ALA A 550 -4.03 22.11 53.80
N GLU A 551 -5.14 22.77 54.14
CA GLU A 551 -6.19 22.21 55.01
C GLU A 551 -6.81 20.93 54.43
N GLU A 552 -7.09 20.92 53.12
CA GLU A 552 -7.76 19.79 52.47
C GLU A 552 -6.83 18.58 52.34
N PHE A 553 -5.53 18.81 52.13
CA PHE A 553 -4.50 17.76 52.08
C PHE A 553 -4.19 17.16 53.44
N THR A 554 -4.19 17.99 54.48
CA THR A 554 -4.06 17.54 55.87
C THR A 554 -5.21 16.59 56.25
N ARG A 555 -6.44 16.91 55.80
CA ARG A 555 -7.63 16.07 56.06
C ARG A 555 -7.53 14.67 55.45
N VAL A 556 -6.92 14.56 54.26
CA VAL A 556 -6.70 13.26 53.59
C VAL A 556 -5.37 12.60 53.95
N GLY A 557 -4.59 13.21 54.86
CA GLY A 557 -3.32 12.66 55.34
C GLY A 557 -2.19 12.69 54.31
N LEU A 558 -2.27 13.53 53.28
CA LEU A 558 -1.25 13.64 52.24
C LEU A 558 -0.31 14.83 52.50
N ASP A 559 0.96 14.55 52.72
CA ASP A 559 2.01 15.58 52.81
C ASP A 559 2.43 16.02 51.39
N ILE A 560 2.02 17.23 51.00
CA ILE A 560 2.35 17.80 49.68
C ILE A 560 3.85 18.06 49.56
N ASP A 561 4.45 18.72 50.55
CA ASP A 561 5.84 19.18 50.49
C ASP A 561 6.82 18.01 50.42
N ALA A 562 6.54 16.92 51.14
CA ALA A 562 7.32 15.68 51.05
C ALA A 562 7.29 15.05 49.66
N ASN A 563 6.28 15.36 48.84
CA ASN A 563 6.07 14.82 47.49
C ASN A 563 6.48 15.74 46.35
N VAL A 564 6.88 16.99 46.63
CA VAL A 564 7.41 17.90 45.63
C VAL A 564 8.80 17.45 45.17
N ILE A 565 8.95 17.22 43.87
CA ILE A 565 10.24 16.87 43.23
C ILE A 565 10.91 18.08 42.57
N ILE A 566 10.14 19.11 42.22
CA ILE A 566 10.65 20.38 41.71
C ILE A 566 9.63 21.51 41.93
N ARG A 567 10.15 22.69 42.27
CA ARG A 567 9.39 23.95 42.35
C ARG A 567 9.79 24.86 41.19
N LEU A 568 8.80 25.32 40.46
CA LEU A 568 8.94 26.21 39.31
C LEU A 568 8.26 27.53 39.63
N THR A 569 8.86 28.65 39.23
CA THR A 569 8.32 29.99 39.50
C THR A 569 8.52 30.90 38.29
N ASP A 570 7.64 31.88 38.11
CA ASP A 570 7.76 32.93 37.10
C ASP A 570 8.41 34.22 37.62
N ALA A 571 8.69 34.27 38.93
CA ALA A 571 9.28 35.41 39.64
C ALA A 571 10.61 35.89 39.05
N GLU A 572 11.42 34.94 38.60
CA GLU A 572 12.74 35.17 38.01
C GLU A 572 12.81 34.50 36.64
N GLU A 573 13.61 35.03 35.71
CA GLU A 573 13.76 34.43 34.37
C GLU A 573 14.33 33.00 34.41
N SER A 574 15.17 32.71 35.40
CA SER A 574 15.72 31.38 35.70
C SER A 574 14.75 30.49 36.50
N GLY A 575 13.56 31.00 36.85
CA GLY A 575 12.59 30.33 37.70
C GLY A 575 11.91 29.11 37.06
N GLY A 576 11.77 29.10 35.73
CA GLY A 576 11.15 28.02 34.97
C GLY A 576 12.04 26.78 34.76
N LEU A 577 11.45 25.70 34.22
CA LEU A 577 12.14 24.41 34.03
C LEU A 577 13.40 24.52 33.16
N LEU A 578 13.34 25.32 32.09
CA LEU A 578 14.46 25.52 31.18
C LEU A 578 15.49 26.54 31.71
N GLY A 579 15.16 27.25 32.80
CA GLY A 579 15.92 28.38 33.34
C GLY A 579 16.11 29.55 32.37
N VAL A 580 15.32 29.59 31.29
CA VAL A 580 15.26 30.68 30.31
C VAL A 580 13.82 30.84 29.80
N ARG A 581 13.44 32.05 29.40
CA ARG A 581 12.15 32.34 28.75
C ARG A 581 12.25 32.07 27.24
N ILE A 582 11.24 31.41 26.66
CA ILE A 582 11.25 30.87 25.27
C ILE A 582 10.08 31.26 24.38
#